data_AF-A0A401TSJ5-F1
#
_entry.id   AF-A0A401TSJ5-F1
#
_cell.length_a   1.000
_cell.length_b   1.000
_cell.length_c   1.000
_cell.angle_alpha   90.00
_cell.angle_beta   90.00
_cell.angle_gamma   90.00
#
_symmetry.space_group_name_H-M   'P 1'
#
loop_
_entity.id
_entity.type
_entity.pdbx_description
1 polymer ?
#
loop_
_entity_poly.entity_id
_entity_poly.type
_entity_poly.pdbx_seq_one_letter_code
_entity_poly.pdbx_strand_id
1 'polypeptide(L)'
;KIQDLLAQGTLDANSKLVLVNAIYFKGNWEKKFDEDNTKEMPFSVTENESKLVKMMCQTGIFNTAYIEEVATNILELPYLQEELSMIILLPDEISGLEKVIVFNSFLGCEAPISIACS
;
A
#
# COMPACT_ATOMS: atom_id res chain seq x y z
N LYS A 1 -15.09 -7.21 9.06
CA LYS A 1 -13.77 -7.72 8.59
C LYS A 1 -12.76 -7.70 9.72
N ILE A 2 -12.76 -6.67 10.58
CA ILE A 2 -12.21 -6.76 11.93
C ILE A 2 -13.18 -7.59 12.80
N GLN A 3 -12.64 -8.50 13.61
CA GLN A 3 -13.29 -9.25 14.70
C GLN A 3 -12.28 -9.30 15.86
N ASP A 4 -12.75 -9.60 17.09
CA ASP A 4 -11.91 -9.75 18.30
C ASP A 4 -10.92 -8.59 18.56
N LEU A 5 -11.41 -7.36 18.36
CA LEU A 5 -10.63 -6.12 18.50
C LEU A 5 -10.13 -5.86 19.94
N LEU A 6 -10.69 -6.57 20.91
CA LEU A 6 -10.19 -6.69 22.28
C LEU A 6 -10.20 -8.18 22.64
N ALA A 7 -9.09 -8.70 23.16
CA ALA A 7 -9.00 -10.10 23.55
C ALA A 7 -9.81 -10.39 24.82
N GLN A 8 -10.18 -11.66 25.02
CA GLN A 8 -10.78 -12.08 26.30
C GLN A 8 -9.79 -11.82 27.45
N GLY A 9 -10.26 -11.12 28.49
CA GLY A 9 -9.44 -10.69 29.62
C GLY A 9 -8.76 -9.33 29.47
N THR A 10 -8.88 -8.63 28.33
CA THR A 10 -8.35 -7.25 28.19
C THR A 10 -9.16 -6.21 29.00
N LEU A 11 -10.41 -6.54 29.36
CA LEU A 11 -11.27 -5.69 30.20
C LEU A 11 -11.55 -6.37 31.54
N ASP A 12 -11.37 -5.62 32.62
CA ASP A 12 -11.60 -6.04 34.00
C ASP A 12 -12.58 -5.10 34.73
N ALA A 13 -12.90 -5.39 35.99
CA ALA A 13 -13.80 -4.56 36.79
C ALA A 13 -13.25 -3.16 37.12
N ASN A 14 -11.97 -2.87 36.84
CA ASN A 14 -11.33 -1.56 37.05
C ASN A 14 -11.22 -0.75 35.76
N SER A 15 -11.60 -1.31 34.61
CA SER A 15 -11.49 -0.69 33.29
C SER A 15 -12.54 0.41 33.11
N LYS A 16 -12.18 1.65 33.46
CA LYS A 16 -13.11 2.81 33.52
C LYS A 16 -13.45 3.45 32.17
N LEU A 17 -12.58 3.30 31.17
CA LEU A 17 -12.78 3.84 29.83
C LEU A 17 -11.97 3.02 28.82
N VAL A 18 -12.54 2.80 27.64
CA VAL A 18 -11.88 2.14 26.51
C VAL A 18 -12.15 2.97 25.27
N LEU A 19 -11.10 3.44 24.60
CA LEU A 19 -11.21 4.13 23.32
C LEU A 19 -10.75 3.18 22.22
N VAL A 20 -11.61 2.95 21.23
CA VAL A 20 -11.36 2.04 20.12
C VAL A 20 -11.56 2.82 18.83
N ASN A 21 -10.53 2.86 17.98
CA ASN A 21 -10.62 3.41 16.63
C ASN A 21 -10.50 2.26 15.62
N ALA A 22 -11.41 2.22 14.64
CA ALA A 22 -11.42 1.23 13.58
C ALA A 22 -11.82 1.91 12.28
N ILE A 23 -10.87 2.08 11.37
CA ILE A 23 -11.08 2.67 10.05
C ILE A 23 -11.26 1.52 9.05
N TYR A 24 -12.37 1.54 8.31
CA TYR A 24 -12.62 0.61 7.22
C TYR A 24 -12.76 1.38 5.91
N PHE A 25 -11.86 1.11 4.97
CA PHE A 25 -11.86 1.74 3.66
C PHE A 25 -12.15 0.72 2.56
N LYS A 26 -13.01 1.10 1.61
CA LYS A 26 -13.35 0.34 0.40
C LYS A 26 -13.75 1.30 -0.73
N GLY A 27 -12.76 1.93 -1.34
CA GLY A 27 -12.95 2.70 -2.58
C GLY A 27 -13.07 1.79 -3.82
N ASN A 28 -13.76 2.29 -4.85
CA ASN A 28 -13.60 1.80 -6.22
C ASN A 28 -12.52 2.64 -6.90
N TRP A 29 -11.64 2.06 -7.70
CA TRP A 29 -10.72 2.85 -8.55
C TRP A 29 -11.51 3.71 -9.55
N GLU A 30 -11.01 4.91 -9.84
CA GLU A 30 -11.48 5.74 -10.97
C GLU A 30 -11.22 4.99 -12.29
N LYS A 31 -9.99 4.46 -12.45
CA LYS A 31 -9.61 3.57 -13.55
C LYS A 31 -9.43 2.14 -13.02
N LYS A 32 -10.46 1.31 -13.20
CA LYS A 32 -10.47 -0.07 -12.73
C LYS A 32 -9.52 -0.95 -13.54
N PHE A 33 -8.81 -1.83 -12.84
CA PHE A 33 -8.13 -2.96 -13.45
C PHE A 33 -9.16 -3.93 -14.04
N ASP A 34 -8.80 -4.53 -15.18
CA ASP A 34 -9.56 -5.61 -15.79
C ASP A 34 -9.13 -6.95 -15.18
N GLU A 35 -10.10 -7.77 -14.76
CA GLU A 35 -9.85 -9.06 -14.13
C GLU A 35 -9.19 -10.04 -15.11
N ASP A 36 -9.51 -9.97 -16.41
CA ASP A 36 -8.90 -10.82 -17.45
C ASP A 36 -7.41 -10.50 -17.69
N ASN A 37 -6.96 -9.32 -17.29
CA ASN A 37 -5.55 -8.91 -17.33
C ASN A 37 -4.77 -9.27 -16.06
N THR A 38 -5.42 -9.84 -15.03
CA THR A 38 -4.77 -10.27 -13.78
C THR A 38 -4.14 -11.65 -13.94
N LYS A 39 -2.83 -11.78 -13.63
CA LYS A 39 -2.04 -12.99 -13.89
C LYS A 39 -1.15 -13.37 -12.71
N GLU A 40 -0.87 -14.66 -12.54
CA GLU A 40 0.14 -15.12 -11.58
C GLU A 40 1.53 -14.72 -12.08
N MET A 41 2.22 -13.85 -11.33
CA MET A 41 3.56 -13.35 -11.66
C MET A 41 4.47 -13.43 -10.42
N PRO A 42 5.79 -13.60 -10.58
CA PRO A 42 6.72 -13.60 -9.45
C PRO A 42 6.83 -12.21 -8.83
N PHE A 43 6.71 -12.14 -7.52
CA PHE A 43 6.97 -10.96 -6.70
C PHE A 43 8.16 -11.24 -5.79
N SER A 44 9.22 -10.43 -5.91
CA SER A 44 10.42 -10.54 -5.09
C SER A 44 10.17 -9.98 -3.69
N VAL A 45 10.19 -10.87 -2.69
CA VAL A 45 10.05 -10.52 -1.27
C VAL A 45 11.39 -10.07 -0.69
N THR A 46 12.48 -10.66 -1.18
CA THR A 46 13.86 -10.24 -0.95
C THR A 46 14.65 -10.43 -2.25
N GLU A 47 15.92 -10.00 -2.29
CA GLU A 47 16.81 -10.22 -3.44
C GLU A 47 16.97 -11.72 -3.82
N ASN A 48 16.74 -12.64 -2.88
CA ASN A 48 16.91 -14.09 -3.06
C ASN A 48 15.61 -14.91 -2.95
N GLU A 49 14.47 -14.28 -2.65
CA GLU A 49 13.19 -14.95 -2.44
C GLU A 49 12.08 -14.30 -3.27
N SER A 50 11.41 -15.08 -4.11
CA SER A 50 10.20 -14.67 -4.83
C SER A 50 9.03 -15.59 -4.54
N LYS A 51 7.82 -15.05 -4.64
CA LYS A 51 6.55 -15.77 -4.49
C LYS A 51 5.63 -15.45 -5.66
N LEU A 52 4.86 -16.41 -6.14
CA LEU A 52 3.82 -16.13 -7.14
C LEU A 52 2.66 -15.39 -6.48
N VAL A 53 2.22 -14.31 -7.12
CA VAL A 53 1.07 -13.51 -6.72
C VAL A 53 0.20 -13.17 -7.93
N LYS A 54 -1.11 -12.98 -7.70
CA LYS A 54 -2.01 -12.41 -8.69
C LYS A 54 -1.73 -10.93 -8.87
N MET A 55 -0.96 -10.60 -9.90
CA MET A 55 -0.62 -9.24 -10.27
C MET A 55 -1.68 -8.67 -11.20
N MET A 56 -2.19 -7.48 -10.88
CA MET A 56 -3.15 -6.75 -11.69
C MET A 56 -2.41 -5.83 -12.66
N CYS A 57 -2.80 -5.84 -13.94
CA CYS A 57 -2.15 -5.04 -14.98
C CYS A 57 -3.15 -4.10 -15.66
N GLN A 58 -2.75 -2.84 -15.90
CA GLN A 58 -3.48 -1.90 -16.76
C GLN A 58 -2.51 -0.90 -17.41
N THR A 59 -2.96 -0.24 -18.47
CA THR A 59 -2.22 0.84 -19.15
C THR A 59 -3.12 2.07 -19.25
N GLY A 60 -2.60 3.24 -18.89
CA GLY A 60 -3.36 4.49 -18.91
C GLY A 60 -2.50 5.69 -18.53
N ILE A 61 -3.11 6.87 -18.56
CA ILE A 61 -2.50 8.11 -18.07
C ILE A 61 -2.72 8.17 -16.55
N PHE A 62 -1.63 8.28 -15.78
CA PHE A 62 -1.61 8.42 -14.33
C PHE A 62 -0.61 9.51 -13.94
N ASN A 63 -0.75 10.09 -12.75
CA ASN A 63 0.28 10.98 -12.23
C ASN A 63 1.44 10.13 -11.71
N THR A 64 2.64 10.44 -12.17
CA THR A 64 3.88 9.74 -11.80
C THR A 64 4.98 10.74 -11.52
N ALA A 65 5.84 10.43 -10.55
CA ALA A 65 7.05 11.20 -10.25
C ALA A 65 8.22 10.24 -9.98
N TYR A 66 9.44 10.77 -9.95
CA TYR A 66 10.64 10.04 -9.55
C TYR A 66 11.43 10.89 -8.56
N ILE A 67 11.88 10.27 -7.47
CA ILE A 67 12.73 10.90 -6.46
C ILE A 67 14.15 10.38 -6.68
N GLU A 68 15.04 11.25 -7.17
CA GLU A 68 16.42 10.90 -7.48
C GLU A 68 17.22 10.55 -6.21
N GLU A 69 16.96 11.25 -5.10
CA GLU A 69 17.69 11.12 -3.83
C GLU A 69 17.56 9.72 -3.18
N VAL A 70 16.47 9.01 -3.47
CA VAL A 70 16.20 7.64 -2.96
C VAL A 70 15.96 6.62 -4.07
N ALA A 71 16.23 6.97 -5.34
CA ALA A 71 16.01 6.14 -6.53
C ALA A 71 14.65 5.43 -6.52
N THR A 72 13.56 6.21 -6.52
CA THR A 72 12.20 5.71 -6.28
C THR A 72 11.18 6.34 -7.21
N ASN A 73 10.42 5.48 -7.88
CA ASN A 73 9.25 5.84 -8.66
C ASN A 73 8.03 6.02 -7.75
N ILE A 74 7.20 7.03 -8.04
CA ILE A 74 5.91 7.28 -7.40
C ILE A 74 4.81 7.13 -8.47
N LEU A 75 3.73 6.42 -8.13
CA LEU A 75 2.52 6.30 -8.92
C LEU A 75 1.30 6.67 -8.08
N GLU A 76 0.44 7.55 -8.61
CA GLU A 76 -0.86 7.86 -8.03
C GLU A 76 -1.98 7.06 -8.73
N LEU A 77 -2.80 6.36 -7.94
CA LEU A 77 -4.01 5.69 -8.38
C LEU A 77 -5.24 6.32 -7.68
N PRO A 78 -5.99 7.20 -8.36
CA PRO A 78 -7.18 7.82 -7.77
C PRO A 78 -8.33 6.82 -7.61
N TYR A 79 -9.06 6.98 -6.50
CA TYR A 79 -10.37 6.37 -6.32
C TYR A 79 -11.46 7.21 -6.99
N LEU A 80 -12.61 6.58 -7.21
CA LEU A 80 -13.77 7.17 -7.86
C LEU A 80 -14.16 8.50 -7.19
N GLN A 81 -14.39 9.54 -8.00
CA GLN A 81 -14.66 10.93 -7.55
C GLN A 81 -13.43 11.71 -7.04
N GLU A 82 -12.22 11.16 -7.14
CA GLU A 82 -10.93 11.83 -6.86
C GLU A 82 -10.75 12.42 -5.44
N GLU A 83 -11.68 12.16 -4.50
CA GLU A 83 -11.54 12.60 -3.09
C GLU A 83 -10.40 11.90 -2.35
N LEU A 84 -9.93 10.75 -2.85
CA LEU A 84 -8.89 9.92 -2.26
C LEU A 84 -8.05 9.28 -3.37
N SER A 85 -6.74 9.15 -3.14
CA SER A 85 -5.81 8.42 -4.01
C SER A 85 -4.97 7.44 -3.20
N MET A 86 -4.58 6.32 -3.82
CA MET A 86 -3.48 5.49 -3.34
C MET A 86 -2.18 6.00 -3.97
N ILE A 87 -1.19 6.31 -3.13
CA ILE A 87 0.18 6.62 -3.57
C ILE A 87 1.03 5.38 -3.39
N ILE A 88 1.63 4.90 -4.48
CA ILE A 88 2.54 3.76 -4.50
C ILE A 88 3.96 4.31 -4.66
N LEU A 89 4.83 3.97 -3.72
CA LEU A 89 6.27 4.22 -3.81
C LEU A 89 6.96 2.89 -4.14
N LEU A 90 7.75 2.90 -5.21
CA LEU A 90 8.47 1.74 -5.73
C LEU A 90 9.95 2.11 -5.93
N PRO A 91 10.84 1.73 -4.99
CA PRO A 91 12.28 1.89 -5.18
C PRO A 91 12.78 0.97 -6.31
N ASP A 92 13.82 1.42 -7.01
CA ASP A 92 14.40 0.69 -8.14
C ASP A 92 15.09 -0.62 -7.71
N GLU A 93 15.58 -0.67 -6.48
CA GLU A 93 16.18 -1.85 -5.84
C GLU A 93 15.29 -2.39 -4.71
N ILE A 94 15.21 -3.71 -4.56
CA ILE A 94 14.41 -4.37 -3.49
C ILE A 94 14.85 -3.92 -2.09
N SER A 95 16.15 -3.76 -1.87
CA SER A 95 16.75 -3.22 -0.63
C SER A 95 16.62 -1.70 -0.49
N GLY A 96 16.13 -0.98 -1.52
CA GLY A 96 15.88 0.46 -1.49
C GLY A 96 14.72 0.88 -0.58
N LEU A 97 13.82 -0.05 -0.19
CA LEU A 97 12.65 0.27 0.63
C LEU A 97 13.01 0.90 1.99
N GLU A 98 14.13 0.53 2.59
CA GLU A 98 14.61 1.14 3.85
C GLU A 98 14.91 2.64 3.67
N LYS A 99 15.53 3.03 2.55
CA LYS A 99 15.84 4.44 2.22
C LYS A 99 14.55 5.24 2.07
N VAL A 100 13.54 4.68 1.42
CA VAL A 100 12.21 5.30 1.24
C VAL A 100 11.50 5.50 2.57
N ILE A 101 11.49 4.49 3.45
CA ILE A 101 10.86 4.59 4.78
C ILE A 101 11.54 5.68 5.62
N VAL A 102 12.87 5.76 5.59
CA VAL A 102 13.63 6.82 6.28
C VAL A 102 13.32 8.19 5.70
N PHE A 103 13.30 8.36 4.37
CA PHE A 103 12.95 9.62 3.71
C PHE A 103 11.52 10.07 4.04
N ASN A 104 10.58 9.13 4.09
CA ASN A 104 9.19 9.37 4.48
C ASN A 104 9.00 9.70 5.98
N SER A 105 10.03 9.54 6.81
CA SER A 105 10.02 10.07 8.18
C SER A 105 10.38 11.57 8.25
N PHE A 106 10.98 12.13 7.18
CA PHE A 106 11.26 13.56 7.04
C PHE A 106 10.15 14.31 6.29
N LEU A 107 9.44 13.64 5.38
CA LEU A 107 8.24 14.15 4.71
C LEU A 107 7.03 13.40 5.28
N GLY A 108 6.25 14.01 6.18
CA GLY A 108 5.15 13.35 6.89
C GLY A 108 3.95 12.94 6.02
N CYS A 109 4.14 11.93 5.17
CA CYS A 109 3.17 11.41 4.21
C CYS A 109 2.92 9.91 4.46
N GLU A 110 1.93 9.56 5.28
CA GLU A 110 1.61 8.16 5.54
C GLU A 110 1.02 7.47 4.29
N ALA A 111 1.85 6.76 3.54
CA ALA A 111 1.45 5.99 2.35
C ALA A 111 1.80 4.50 2.50
N PRO A 112 0.81 3.57 2.48
CA PRO A 112 1.06 2.14 2.62
C PRO A 112 1.55 1.46 1.31
N ILE A 113 2.59 0.64 1.47
CA ILE A 113 3.39 -0.08 0.44
C ILE A 113 2.69 -1.38 -0.03
N SER A 114 2.81 -1.87 -1.27
CA SER A 114 3.18 -1.31 -2.60
C SER A 114 2.88 -2.38 -3.69
N ILE A 115 2.86 -2.05 -4.99
CA ILE A 115 2.69 -3.00 -6.13
C ILE A 115 3.72 -2.68 -7.22
N ALA A 116 4.30 -3.72 -7.83
CA ALA A 116 5.32 -3.62 -8.87
C ALA A 116 4.88 -4.31 -10.17
N CYS A 117 5.23 -3.72 -11.32
CA CYS A 117 5.27 -4.39 -12.62
C CYS A 117 6.44 -3.83 -13.43
N SER A 118 7.40 -4.70 -13.73
CA SER A 118 8.42 -4.57 -14.77
C SER A 118 8.61 -5.93 -15.45
#